data_AF-A0A2A5AEC0-F1
#
_entry.id   AF-A0A2A5AEC0-F1
#
_cell.length_a   1.000
_cell.length_b   1.000
_cell.length_c   1.000
_cell.angle_alpha   90.00
_cell.angle_beta   90.00
_cell.angle_gamma   90.00
#
_symmetry.space_group_name_H-M   'P 1'
#
loop_
_entity.id
_entity.type
_entity.pdbx_description
1 polymer ?
#
loop_
_entity_poly.entity_id
_entity_poly.type
_entity_poly.pdbx_seq_one_letter_code
_entity_poly.pdbx_strand_id
1 'polypeptide(L)'
;MEIAFLRKEKIPVNLSSLLSGKIKYFPLVTYQKRDFSLECSLLKSYSGIILCSKRSVSFFIEKFSLKELIDHQFYCVGERSKIQLEVFGIKKIKVFSSFLEMIPFFSENEKILYPTSNEYSKKELLKAKLFCSQIDTLICYKVVYENRNSDFQEWLNTSTLKAVAVLAPSQVNALKVYSFKKIHTFCMGNRTKQALENIGIKNIHLSEFSNLESLIQSYNNFSNLFLKENQKCFHKLD
;
A
#
# COMPACT_ATOMS: atom_id res chain seq x y z
N MET A 1 11.01 22.54 6.92
CA MET A 1 10.67 21.72 5.73
C MET A 1 9.20 21.32 5.82
N GLU A 2 8.48 21.28 4.71
CA GLU A 2 7.12 20.71 4.66
C GLU A 2 7.16 19.26 4.16
N ILE A 3 6.26 18.41 4.67
CA ILE A 3 6.10 17.04 4.17
C ILE A 3 4.67 16.77 3.71
N ALA A 4 4.53 16.23 2.50
CA ALA A 4 3.28 15.78 1.93
C ALA A 4 3.09 14.28 2.12
N PHE A 5 1.98 13.86 2.72
CA PHE A 5 1.55 12.47 2.77
C PHE A 5 0.51 12.19 1.68
N LEU A 6 0.75 11.16 0.86
CA LEU A 6 -0.09 10.86 -0.31
C LEU A 6 -1.34 10.04 0.01
N ARG A 7 -2.06 10.42 1.07
CA ARG A 7 -3.17 9.65 1.62
C ARG A 7 -4.28 10.55 2.15
N LYS A 8 -5.48 9.98 2.28
CA LYS A 8 -6.65 10.65 2.87
C LYS A 8 -6.64 10.62 4.39
N GLU A 9 -6.29 9.48 4.99
CA GLU A 9 -6.37 9.36 6.44
C GLU A 9 -5.20 10.09 7.10
N LYS A 10 -5.52 10.90 8.12
CA LYS A 10 -4.51 11.61 8.91
C LYS A 10 -3.64 10.61 9.68
N ILE A 11 -2.38 10.99 9.89
CA ILE A 11 -1.47 10.29 10.80
C ILE A 11 -2.07 10.39 12.22
N PRO A 12 -1.98 9.32 13.03
CA PRO A 12 -2.37 9.38 14.44
C PRO A 12 -1.75 10.57 15.18
N VAL A 13 -2.50 11.22 16.07
CA VAL A 13 -2.08 12.47 16.72
C VAL A 13 -0.73 12.33 17.42
N ASN A 14 -0.53 11.23 18.15
CA ASN A 14 0.71 10.89 18.85
C ASN A 14 1.93 10.77 17.93
N LEU A 15 1.74 10.38 16.68
CA LEU A 15 2.82 10.34 15.68
C LEU A 15 2.99 11.69 14.98
N SER A 16 1.89 12.42 14.75
CA SER A 16 1.95 13.74 14.10
C SER A 16 2.70 14.78 14.94
N SER A 17 2.63 14.69 16.26
CA SER A 17 3.38 15.56 17.19
C SER A 17 4.89 15.32 17.15
N LEU A 18 5.34 14.20 16.59
CA LEU A 18 6.77 13.89 16.44
C LEU A 18 7.39 14.54 15.20
N LEU A 19 6.59 15.02 14.24
CA LEU A 19 7.09 15.58 12.99
C LEU A 19 7.60 17.01 13.20
N SER A 20 8.85 17.28 12.80
CA SER A 20 9.50 18.60 12.94
C SER A 20 9.04 19.66 11.92
N GLY A 21 8.06 19.34 11.05
CA GLY A 21 7.65 20.19 9.94
C GLY A 21 6.14 20.24 9.72
N LYS A 22 5.70 21.17 8.85
CA LYS A 22 4.29 21.28 8.47
C LYS A 22 3.88 20.06 7.65
N ILE A 23 2.70 19.53 7.93
CA ILE A 23 2.15 18.35 7.28
C ILE A 23 1.06 18.77 6.29
N LYS A 24 1.14 18.26 5.06
CA LYS A 24 0.09 18.36 4.06
C LYS A 24 -0.38 16.95 3.66
N TYR A 25 -1.65 16.84 3.29
CA TYR A 25 -2.25 15.58 2.86
C TYR A 25 -2.83 15.74 1.47
N PHE A 26 -2.40 14.88 0.55
CA PHE A 26 -2.88 14.86 -0.83
C PHE A 26 -3.31 13.44 -1.17
N PRO A 27 -4.62 13.13 -1.15
CA PRO A 27 -5.11 11.77 -1.40
C PRO A 27 -5.05 11.42 -2.89
N LEU A 28 -3.84 11.25 -3.43
CA LEU A 28 -3.63 10.96 -4.86
C LEU A 28 -4.08 9.55 -5.26
N VAL A 29 -4.26 8.66 -4.28
CA VAL A 29 -4.81 7.32 -4.48
C VAL A 29 -5.99 7.14 -3.54
N THR A 30 -7.12 6.79 -4.12
CA THR A 30 -8.31 6.39 -3.39
C THR A 30 -8.76 4.99 -3.82
N TYR A 31 -9.65 4.40 -3.04
CA TYR A 31 -10.14 3.05 -3.28
C TYR A 31 -11.66 3.09 -3.33
N GLN A 32 -12.21 2.62 -4.43
CA GLN A 32 -13.66 2.52 -4.62
C GLN A 32 -14.09 1.06 -4.47
N LYS A 33 -14.93 0.77 -3.46
CA LYS A 33 -15.55 -0.55 -3.32
C LYS A 33 -16.38 -0.84 -4.57
N ARG A 34 -16.18 -2.00 -5.18
CA ARG A 34 -16.99 -2.45 -6.32
C ARG A 34 -18.13 -3.31 -5.77
N ASP A 35 -19.31 -3.20 -6.37
CA ASP A 35 -20.34 -4.21 -6.16
C ASP A 35 -20.07 -5.41 -7.07
N PHE A 36 -20.08 -6.60 -6.46
CA PHE A 36 -19.79 -7.88 -7.11
C PHE A 36 -20.82 -8.95 -6.70
N SER A 37 -22.02 -8.51 -6.32
CA SER A 37 -23.13 -9.34 -5.86
C SER A 37 -23.55 -10.42 -6.86
N LEU A 38 -23.45 -10.14 -8.17
CA LEU A 38 -23.78 -11.08 -9.23
C LEU A 38 -22.73 -12.20 -9.39
N GLU A 39 -21.47 -11.90 -9.08
CA GLU A 39 -20.35 -12.84 -9.11
C GLU A 39 -20.25 -13.70 -7.83
N CYS A 40 -21.04 -13.40 -6.80
CA CYS A 40 -21.03 -14.11 -5.51
C CYS A 40 -21.61 -15.54 -5.56
N SER A 41 -22.41 -15.87 -6.57
CA SER A 41 -23.06 -17.20 -6.69
C SER A 41 -22.05 -18.35 -6.78
N LEU A 42 -20.82 -18.05 -7.18
CA LEU A 42 -19.75 -19.03 -7.37
C LEU A 42 -18.94 -19.29 -6.10
N LEU A 43 -19.15 -18.56 -5.00
CA LEU A 43 -18.31 -18.65 -3.79
C LEU A 43 -18.17 -20.10 -3.30
N LYS A 44 -19.29 -20.84 -3.22
CA LYS A 44 -19.32 -22.24 -2.77
C LYS A 44 -18.53 -23.21 -3.64
N SER A 45 -18.21 -22.84 -4.89
CA SER A 45 -17.44 -23.69 -5.80
C SER A 45 -15.93 -23.63 -5.55
N TYR A 46 -15.45 -22.67 -4.76
CA TYR A 46 -14.04 -22.51 -4.43
C TYR A 46 -13.72 -23.22 -3.12
N SER A 47 -12.63 -23.97 -3.07
CA SER A 47 -12.12 -24.59 -1.84
C SER A 47 -11.25 -23.63 -1.03
N GLY A 48 -10.62 -22.66 -1.71
CA GLY A 48 -9.70 -21.70 -1.08
C GLY A 48 -9.91 -20.25 -1.52
N ILE A 49 -9.54 -19.31 -0.64
CA ILE A 49 -9.66 -17.86 -0.85
C ILE A 49 -8.34 -17.17 -0.50
N ILE A 50 -7.80 -16.38 -1.42
CA ILE A 50 -6.56 -15.61 -1.22
C ILE A 50 -6.87 -14.15 -0.88
N LEU A 51 -6.34 -13.64 0.24
CA LEU A 51 -6.45 -12.23 0.62
C LEU A 51 -5.09 -11.61 0.94
N CYS A 52 -4.59 -10.79 0.02
CA CYS A 52 -3.24 -10.20 0.12
C CYS A 52 -3.22 -8.73 0.56
N SER A 53 -4.37 -8.11 0.84
CA SER A 53 -4.43 -6.70 1.21
C SER A 53 -5.51 -6.44 2.25
N LYS A 54 -5.28 -5.46 3.13
CA LYS A 54 -6.29 -4.98 4.08
C LYS A 54 -7.62 -4.61 3.40
N ARG A 55 -7.54 -4.03 2.19
CA ARG A 55 -8.72 -3.61 1.42
C ARG A 55 -9.48 -4.80 0.86
N SER A 56 -8.80 -5.83 0.35
CA SER A 56 -9.47 -7.07 -0.07
C SER A 56 -10.15 -7.75 1.11
N VAL A 57 -9.50 -7.83 2.28
CA VAL A 57 -10.13 -8.41 3.48
C VAL A 57 -11.41 -7.65 3.84
N SER A 58 -11.34 -6.34 4.06
CA SER A 58 -12.51 -5.52 4.42
C SER A 58 -13.60 -5.57 3.35
N PHE A 59 -13.27 -5.30 2.08
CA PHE A 59 -14.31 -5.19 1.05
C PHE A 59 -14.93 -6.52 0.63
N PHE A 60 -14.18 -7.62 0.71
CA PHE A 60 -14.68 -8.95 0.42
C PHE A 60 -15.47 -9.52 1.61
N ILE A 61 -14.89 -9.55 2.81
CA ILE A 61 -15.50 -10.24 3.95
C ILE A 61 -16.76 -9.53 4.46
N GLU A 62 -16.79 -8.20 4.43
CA GLU A 62 -18.00 -7.46 4.79
C GLU A 62 -19.21 -7.77 3.90
N LYS A 63 -19.03 -8.45 2.76
CA LYS A 63 -20.12 -8.81 1.86
C LYS A 63 -20.76 -10.15 2.14
N PHE A 64 -20.11 -11.02 2.94
CA PHE A 64 -20.60 -12.37 3.19
C PHE A 64 -20.84 -12.60 4.68
N SER A 65 -21.82 -13.43 4.99
CA SER A 65 -22.00 -13.92 6.35
C SER A 65 -20.87 -14.89 6.72
N LEU A 66 -20.55 -15.00 8.02
CA LEU A 66 -19.58 -15.98 8.50
C LEU A 66 -19.94 -17.41 8.06
N LYS A 67 -21.24 -17.75 8.02
CA LYS A 67 -21.73 -19.06 7.59
C LYS A 67 -21.34 -19.39 6.14
N GLU A 68 -21.29 -18.39 5.27
CA GLU A 68 -20.86 -18.58 3.88
C GLU A 68 -19.34 -18.73 3.75
N LEU A 69 -18.57 -18.23 4.71
CA LEU A 69 -17.12 -18.20 4.64
C LEU A 69 -16.42 -19.33 5.42
N ILE A 70 -17.07 -19.88 6.46
CA ILE A 70 -16.42 -20.72 7.48
C ILE A 70 -15.82 -22.02 6.95
N ASP A 71 -16.36 -22.54 5.85
CA ASP A 71 -15.91 -23.82 5.28
C ASP A 71 -14.65 -23.67 4.41
N HIS A 72 -14.37 -22.48 3.90
CA HIS A 72 -13.25 -22.21 3.00
C HIS A 72 -11.90 -22.14 3.71
N GLN A 73 -10.84 -22.56 3.03
CA GLN A 73 -9.46 -22.31 3.46
C GLN A 73 -9.03 -20.90 3.03
N PHE A 74 -8.66 -20.05 3.98
CA PHE A 74 -8.10 -18.73 3.69
C PHE A 74 -6.58 -18.78 3.63
N TYR A 75 -6.03 -18.13 2.63
CA TYR A 75 -4.60 -17.89 2.47
C TYR A 75 -4.35 -16.38 2.50
N CYS A 76 -3.48 -15.89 3.38
CA CYS A 76 -3.23 -14.44 3.48
C CYS A 76 -1.75 -14.09 3.58
N VAL A 77 -1.46 -12.82 3.27
CA VAL A 77 -0.09 -12.28 3.37
C VAL A 77 -0.01 -11.38 4.60
N GLY A 78 0.88 -11.77 5.51
CA GLY A 78 1.22 -11.03 6.72
C GLY A 78 0.20 -11.11 7.86
N GLU A 79 0.70 -10.99 9.08
CA GLU A 79 -0.08 -11.17 10.32
C GLU A 79 -1.23 -10.18 10.47
N ARG A 80 -1.10 -8.96 9.91
CA ARG A 80 -2.18 -7.96 9.95
C ARG A 80 -3.44 -8.42 9.21
N SER A 81 -3.28 -9.16 8.12
CA SER A 81 -4.42 -9.70 7.35
C SER A 81 -5.08 -10.85 8.12
N LYS A 82 -4.28 -11.71 8.76
CA LYS A 82 -4.75 -12.79 9.64
C LYS A 82 -5.57 -12.27 10.81
N ILE A 83 -5.06 -11.29 11.56
CA ILE A 83 -5.79 -10.70 12.70
C ILE A 83 -7.15 -10.16 12.25
N GLN A 84 -7.22 -9.52 11.08
CA GLN A 84 -8.51 -9.05 10.55
C GLN A 84 -9.47 -10.20 10.26
N LEU A 85 -8.98 -11.29 9.64
CA LEU A 85 -9.80 -12.49 9.38
C LEU A 85 -10.33 -13.11 10.68
N GLU A 86 -9.50 -13.21 11.70
CA GLU A 86 -9.87 -13.75 13.02
C GLU A 86 -10.92 -12.89 13.72
N VAL A 87 -10.84 -11.56 13.60
CA VAL A 87 -11.88 -10.64 14.11
C VAL A 87 -13.25 -10.90 13.47
N PHE A 88 -13.29 -11.36 12.22
CA PHE A 88 -14.53 -11.79 11.55
C PHE A 88 -14.96 -13.23 11.91
N GLY A 89 -14.21 -13.93 12.77
CA GLY A 89 -14.52 -15.30 13.19
C GLY A 89 -13.98 -16.39 12.27
N ILE A 90 -13.17 -16.04 11.26
CA ILE A 90 -12.54 -17.00 10.36
C ILE A 90 -11.39 -17.71 11.09
N LYS A 91 -11.39 -19.04 11.05
CA LYS A 91 -10.38 -19.86 11.76
C LYS A 91 -9.43 -20.62 10.83
N LYS A 92 -9.88 -21.03 9.65
CA LYS A 92 -9.08 -21.77 8.67
C LYS A 92 -8.17 -20.81 7.89
N ILE A 93 -7.06 -20.37 8.50
CA ILE A 93 -6.17 -19.35 7.91
C ILE A 93 -4.74 -19.90 7.83
N LYS A 94 -4.13 -19.83 6.64
CA LYS A 94 -2.69 -20.03 6.43
C LYS A 94 -2.05 -18.68 6.08
N VAL A 95 -0.96 -18.34 6.78
CA VAL A 95 -0.29 -17.05 6.66
C VAL A 95 1.06 -17.23 5.99
N PHE A 96 1.37 -16.34 5.04
CA PHE A 96 2.62 -16.36 4.28
C PHE A 96 3.28 -14.97 4.31
N SER A 97 4.58 -14.94 4.05
CA SER A 97 5.32 -13.68 3.92
C SER A 97 5.05 -13.00 2.57
N SER A 98 4.69 -13.77 1.55
CA SER A 98 4.42 -13.28 0.20
C SER A 98 3.42 -14.14 -0.57
N PHE A 99 2.86 -13.60 -1.66
CA PHE A 99 2.00 -14.36 -2.57
C PHE A 99 2.76 -15.53 -3.23
N LEU A 100 4.02 -15.33 -3.59
CA LEU A 100 4.81 -16.37 -4.25
C LEU A 100 5.10 -17.58 -3.35
N GLU A 101 5.31 -17.33 -2.06
CA GLU A 101 5.52 -18.40 -1.06
C GLU A 101 4.27 -19.26 -0.84
N MET A 102 3.09 -18.70 -1.08
CA MET A 102 1.81 -19.40 -0.92
C MET A 102 1.57 -20.43 -2.04
N ILE A 103 2.06 -20.17 -3.25
CA ILE A 103 1.75 -20.95 -4.46
C ILE A 103 2.03 -22.46 -4.31
N PRO A 104 3.18 -22.90 -3.76
CA PRO A 104 3.47 -24.34 -3.62
C PRO A 104 2.55 -25.10 -2.65
N PHE A 105 1.73 -24.39 -1.86
CA PHE A 105 0.80 -25.00 -0.91
C PHE A 105 -0.58 -25.26 -1.49
N PHE A 106 -0.81 -24.88 -2.76
CA PHE A 106 -2.02 -25.23 -3.46
C PHE A 106 -1.99 -26.70 -3.90
N SER A 107 -3.15 -27.34 -3.88
CA SER A 107 -3.34 -28.66 -4.48
C SER A 107 -3.86 -28.53 -5.90
N GLU A 108 -3.45 -29.45 -6.77
CA GLU A 108 -3.89 -29.53 -8.16
C GLU A 108 -5.42 -29.59 -8.32
N ASN A 109 -6.15 -30.06 -7.31
CA ASN A 109 -7.61 -30.15 -7.32
C ASN A 109 -8.31 -28.93 -6.70
N GLU A 110 -7.58 -27.98 -6.13
CA GLU A 110 -8.18 -26.80 -5.52
C GLU A 110 -8.70 -25.83 -6.57
N LYS A 111 -9.87 -25.25 -6.28
CA LYS A 111 -10.38 -24.06 -6.96
C LYS A 111 -10.21 -22.87 -6.03
N ILE A 112 -9.43 -21.90 -6.47
CA ILE A 112 -9.03 -20.76 -5.67
C ILE A 112 -9.70 -19.48 -6.15
N LEU A 113 -10.32 -18.75 -5.24
CA LEU A 113 -10.79 -17.38 -5.49
C LEU A 113 -9.74 -16.39 -4.99
N TYR A 114 -9.41 -15.41 -5.81
CA TYR A 114 -8.51 -14.31 -5.44
C TYR A 114 -9.23 -12.96 -5.49
N PRO A 115 -9.90 -12.55 -4.38
CA PRO A 115 -10.44 -11.21 -4.25
C PRO A 115 -9.33 -10.16 -4.20
N THR A 116 -9.33 -9.25 -5.16
CA THR A 116 -8.23 -8.29 -5.35
C THR A 116 -8.70 -6.97 -5.99
N SER A 117 -7.76 -6.05 -6.22
CA SER A 117 -8.01 -4.80 -6.94
C SER A 117 -7.94 -4.99 -8.45
N ASN A 118 -8.27 -3.98 -9.24
CA ASN A 118 -8.00 -3.94 -10.68
C ASN A 118 -6.51 -3.88 -11.07
N GLU A 119 -5.58 -3.87 -10.11
CA GLU A 119 -4.13 -3.72 -10.32
C GLU A 119 -3.29 -4.91 -9.83
N TYR A 120 -3.89 -6.10 -9.78
CA TYR A 120 -3.19 -7.30 -9.37
C TYR A 120 -2.09 -7.71 -10.37
N SER A 121 -1.10 -8.45 -9.88
CA SER A 121 -0.02 -8.98 -10.71
C SER A 121 -0.50 -10.17 -11.54
N LYS A 122 -0.75 -9.94 -12.83
CA LYS A 122 -1.07 -11.02 -13.79
C LYS A 122 0.03 -12.08 -13.85
N LYS A 123 1.29 -11.70 -13.68
CA LYS A 123 2.44 -12.64 -13.67
C LYS A 123 2.38 -13.60 -12.48
N GLU A 124 2.05 -13.10 -11.29
CA GLU A 124 1.90 -13.94 -10.10
C GLU A 124 0.69 -14.87 -10.25
N LEU A 125 -0.43 -14.38 -10.79
CA LEU A 125 -1.60 -15.21 -11.08
C LEU A 125 -1.29 -16.33 -12.09
N LEU A 126 -0.55 -16.04 -13.15
CA LEU A 126 -0.13 -17.05 -14.14
C LEU A 126 0.73 -18.13 -13.50
N LYS A 127 1.61 -17.78 -12.56
CA LYS A 127 2.39 -18.77 -11.80
C LYS A 127 1.48 -19.63 -10.92
N ALA A 128 0.51 -19.04 -10.23
CA ALA A 128 -0.42 -19.77 -9.37
C ALA A 128 -1.28 -20.78 -10.15
N LYS A 129 -1.66 -20.45 -11.39
CA LYS A 129 -2.38 -21.36 -12.30
C LYS A 129 -1.67 -22.68 -12.61
N LEU A 130 -0.37 -22.77 -12.34
CA LEU A 130 0.41 -24.00 -12.54
C LEU A 130 0.24 -25.02 -11.40
N PHE A 131 -0.37 -24.64 -10.27
CA PHE A 131 -0.39 -25.44 -9.04
C PHE A 131 -1.81 -25.76 -8.55
N CYS A 132 -2.84 -25.27 -9.22
CA CYS A 132 -4.24 -25.50 -8.85
C CYS A 132 -5.10 -25.70 -10.09
N SER A 133 -6.24 -26.37 -9.92
CA SER A 133 -7.17 -26.65 -11.03
C SER A 133 -7.69 -25.36 -11.67
N GLN A 134 -7.91 -24.34 -10.84
CA GLN A 134 -8.49 -23.07 -11.24
C GLN A 134 -8.12 -21.99 -10.23
N ILE A 135 -7.74 -20.82 -10.73
CA ILE A 135 -7.66 -19.61 -9.91
C ILE A 135 -8.33 -18.45 -10.64
N ASP A 136 -9.39 -17.94 -10.02
CA ASP A 136 -10.20 -16.84 -10.55
C ASP A 136 -9.98 -15.58 -9.75
N THR A 137 -9.97 -14.45 -10.43
CA THR A 137 -9.87 -13.15 -9.78
C THR A 137 -11.23 -12.51 -9.63
N LEU A 138 -11.54 -12.08 -8.41
CA LEU A 138 -12.71 -11.25 -8.13
C LEU A 138 -12.27 -9.82 -7.83
N ILE A 139 -12.63 -8.87 -8.69
CA ILE A 139 -12.29 -7.47 -8.46
C ILE A 139 -13.25 -6.89 -7.43
N CYS A 140 -12.82 -6.80 -6.17
CA CYS A 140 -13.64 -6.30 -5.06
C CYS A 140 -13.53 -4.78 -4.85
N TYR A 141 -12.50 -4.15 -5.42
CA TYR A 141 -12.35 -2.70 -5.45
C TYR A 141 -11.52 -2.20 -6.62
N LYS A 142 -11.67 -0.92 -6.93
CA LYS A 142 -10.84 -0.22 -7.89
C LYS A 142 -9.87 0.71 -7.18
N VAL A 143 -8.61 0.71 -7.60
CA VAL A 143 -7.66 1.77 -7.31
C VAL A 143 -7.99 2.93 -8.24
N VAL A 144 -8.25 4.09 -7.66
CA VAL A 144 -8.59 5.31 -8.39
C VAL A 144 -7.48 6.33 -8.14
N TYR A 145 -6.93 6.84 -9.23
CA TYR A 145 -5.83 7.80 -9.20
C TYR A 145 -6.33 9.21 -9.44
N GLU A 146 -5.96 10.12 -8.55
CA GLU A 146 -6.15 11.55 -8.77
C GLU A 146 -4.94 12.10 -9.52
N ASN A 147 -4.99 11.98 -10.84
CA ASN A 147 -3.92 12.38 -11.75
C ASN A 147 -3.93 13.88 -12.06
N ARG A 148 -4.90 14.66 -11.53
CA ARG A 148 -5.03 16.10 -11.75
C ARG A 148 -5.37 16.84 -10.46
N ASN A 149 -4.64 16.56 -9.39
CA ASN A 149 -4.75 17.30 -8.15
C ASN A 149 -4.08 18.67 -8.29
N SER A 150 -4.87 19.71 -8.55
CA SER A 150 -4.41 21.10 -8.69
C SER A 150 -3.62 21.55 -7.46
N ASP A 151 -4.13 21.24 -6.27
CA ASP A 151 -3.56 21.69 -5.01
C ASP A 151 -2.18 21.06 -4.77
N PHE A 152 -2.01 19.79 -5.16
CA PHE A 152 -0.72 19.12 -5.09
C PHE A 152 0.26 19.71 -6.10
N GLN A 153 -0.18 19.99 -7.33
CA GLN A 153 0.68 20.60 -8.36
C GLN A 153 1.10 22.03 -7.97
N GLU A 154 0.17 22.83 -7.43
CA GLU A 154 0.46 24.15 -6.90
C GLU A 154 1.44 24.06 -5.72
N TRP A 155 1.18 23.13 -4.79
CA TRP A 155 2.09 22.88 -3.67
C TRP A 155 3.48 22.48 -4.15
N LEU A 156 3.61 21.63 -5.18
CA LEU A 156 4.90 21.27 -5.78
C LEU A 156 5.63 22.50 -6.36
N ASN A 157 4.91 23.49 -6.88
CA ASN A 157 5.48 24.67 -7.53
C ASN A 157 5.92 25.79 -6.57
N THR A 158 5.57 25.73 -5.28
CA THR A 158 6.01 26.77 -4.31
C THR A 158 7.54 26.77 -4.07
N SER A 159 8.09 27.84 -3.51
CA SER A 159 9.54 27.96 -3.23
C SER A 159 9.99 27.28 -1.93
N THR A 160 9.09 26.61 -1.20
CA THR A 160 9.43 25.98 0.08
C THR A 160 10.20 24.67 -0.12
N LEU A 161 11.10 24.38 0.82
CA LEU A 161 11.75 23.06 0.92
C LEU A 161 10.70 22.00 1.25
N LYS A 162 10.65 20.94 0.44
CA LYS A 162 9.60 19.92 0.46
C LYS A 162 10.15 18.51 0.59
N ALA A 163 9.33 17.66 1.18
CA ALA A 163 9.46 16.22 1.17
C ALA A 163 8.13 15.55 0.82
N VAL A 164 8.18 14.35 0.25
CA VAL A 164 6.98 13.54 -0.01
C VAL A 164 7.12 12.20 0.69
N ALA A 165 6.12 11.79 1.45
CA ALA A 165 6.01 10.47 2.06
C ALA A 165 5.15 9.55 1.19
N VAL A 166 5.78 8.47 0.69
CA VAL A 166 5.18 7.47 -0.19
C VAL A 166 5.15 6.12 0.53
N LEU A 167 3.96 5.66 0.87
CA LEU A 167 3.71 4.51 1.72
C LEU A 167 3.52 3.20 0.92
N ALA A 168 3.18 3.29 -0.37
CA ALA A 168 2.89 2.12 -1.20
C ALA A 168 3.25 2.32 -2.70
N PRO A 169 3.51 1.24 -3.45
CA PRO A 169 3.78 1.32 -4.89
C PRO A 169 2.65 1.97 -5.71
N SER A 170 1.38 1.81 -5.31
CA SER A 170 0.26 2.47 -5.99
C SER A 170 0.38 4.00 -5.95
N GLN A 171 0.85 4.58 -4.84
CA GLN A 171 1.07 6.03 -4.77
C GLN A 171 2.18 6.50 -5.73
N VAL A 172 3.15 5.65 -6.05
CA VAL A 172 4.18 5.95 -7.06
C VAL A 172 3.58 6.07 -8.45
N ASN A 173 2.58 5.23 -8.79
CA ASN A 173 1.88 5.34 -10.08
C ASN A 173 1.16 6.68 -10.20
N ALA A 174 0.50 7.15 -9.15
CA ALA A 174 -0.16 8.46 -9.13
C ALA A 174 0.83 9.61 -9.36
N LEU A 175 2.07 9.46 -8.86
CA LEU A 175 3.10 10.49 -8.98
C LEU A 175 3.71 10.62 -10.38
N LYS A 176 3.54 9.64 -11.27
CA LYS A 176 4.16 9.63 -12.61
C LYS A 176 3.82 10.84 -13.47
N VAL A 177 2.66 11.46 -13.22
CA VAL A 177 2.17 12.61 -13.98
C VAL A 177 2.66 13.96 -13.44
N TYR A 178 3.33 13.97 -12.28
CA TYR A 178 3.79 15.19 -11.62
C TYR A 178 5.31 15.37 -11.75
N SER A 179 5.74 16.62 -11.84
CA SER A 179 7.16 16.99 -11.86
C SER A 179 7.73 17.06 -10.44
N PHE A 180 8.10 15.90 -9.87
CA PHE A 180 8.59 15.83 -8.48
C PHE A 180 9.99 15.19 -8.30
N LYS A 181 10.71 14.90 -9.40
CA LYS A 181 11.95 14.10 -9.40
C LYS A 181 13.09 14.62 -8.51
N LYS A 182 13.10 15.93 -8.21
CA LYS A 182 14.13 16.57 -7.38
C LYS A 182 13.78 16.58 -5.89
N ILE A 183 12.55 16.20 -5.51
CA ILE A 183 12.06 16.30 -4.15
C ILE A 183 12.52 15.10 -3.31
N HIS A 184 12.92 15.35 -2.06
CA HIS A 184 13.26 14.30 -1.12
C HIS A 184 12.03 13.43 -0.84
N THR A 185 12.16 12.14 -1.12
CA THR A 185 11.06 11.18 -1.06
C THR A 185 11.33 10.15 0.01
N PHE A 186 10.44 10.04 0.99
CA PHE A 186 10.53 9.08 2.09
C PHE A 186 9.59 7.92 1.82
N CYS A 187 10.05 6.67 2.00
CA CYS A 187 9.23 5.50 1.76
C CYS A 187 9.44 4.40 2.80
N MET A 188 8.39 3.59 3.01
CA MET A 188 8.37 2.61 4.10
C MET A 188 9.04 1.27 3.78
N GLY A 189 9.25 0.93 2.51
CA GLY A 189 9.66 -0.43 2.16
C GLY A 189 10.30 -0.55 0.78
N ASN A 190 11.09 -1.61 0.62
CA ASN A 190 11.87 -1.88 -0.58
C ASN A 190 11.03 -1.94 -1.87
N ARG A 191 9.81 -2.48 -1.81
CA ARG A 191 8.91 -2.49 -2.98
C ARG A 191 8.54 -1.08 -3.44
N THR A 192 8.29 -0.17 -2.51
CA THR A 192 7.99 1.23 -2.82
C THR A 192 9.24 1.97 -3.30
N LYS A 193 10.40 1.71 -2.68
CA LYS A 193 11.70 2.24 -3.15
C LYS A 193 11.99 1.83 -4.60
N GLN A 194 11.91 0.55 -4.92
CA GLN A 194 12.11 0.05 -6.28
C GLN A 194 11.12 0.69 -7.28
N ALA A 195 9.86 0.85 -6.90
CA ALA A 195 8.88 1.54 -7.74
C ALA A 195 9.27 3.02 -8.00
N LEU A 196 9.78 3.73 -6.98
CA LEU A 196 10.26 5.10 -7.11
C LEU A 196 11.51 5.20 -8.00
N GLU A 197 12.47 4.29 -7.83
CA GLU A 197 13.67 4.19 -8.67
C GLU A 197 13.31 3.97 -10.14
N ASN A 198 12.33 3.08 -10.41
CA ASN A 198 11.87 2.77 -11.76
C ASN A 198 11.23 3.97 -12.50
N ILE A 199 10.75 4.99 -11.79
CA ILE A 199 10.25 6.24 -12.40
C ILE A 199 11.29 7.37 -12.39
N GLY A 200 12.52 7.06 -11.99
CA GLY A 200 13.68 7.95 -12.02
C GLY A 200 13.83 8.87 -10.80
N ILE A 201 13.22 8.55 -9.66
CA ILE A 201 13.48 9.29 -8.41
C ILE A 201 14.82 8.85 -7.84
N LYS A 202 15.69 9.83 -7.54
CA LYS A 202 17.03 9.57 -6.99
C LYS A 202 17.13 9.87 -5.50
N ASN A 203 16.41 10.89 -5.03
CA ASN A 203 16.48 11.37 -3.64
C ASN A 203 15.55 10.57 -2.71
N ILE A 204 15.76 9.25 -2.63
CA ILE A 204 14.89 8.33 -1.87
C ILE A 204 15.51 8.00 -0.52
N HIS A 205 14.74 8.23 0.54
CA HIS A 205 15.03 7.86 1.92
C HIS A 205 14.15 6.69 2.33
N LEU A 206 14.75 5.53 2.56
CA LEU A 206 14.06 4.32 3.01
C LEU A 206 14.03 4.31 4.55
N SER A 207 12.86 4.06 5.15
CA SER A 207 12.78 3.83 6.58
C SER A 207 13.37 2.47 6.97
N GLU A 208 13.94 2.39 8.17
CA GLU A 208 14.53 1.16 8.71
C GLU A 208 13.48 0.05 8.85
N PHE A 209 12.30 0.41 9.33
CA PHE A 209 11.16 -0.50 9.48
C PHE A 209 10.00 -0.07 8.59
N SER A 210 9.22 -1.03 8.11
CA SER A 210 8.02 -0.78 7.30
C SER A 210 6.81 -0.35 8.14
N ASN A 211 7.01 0.68 8.97
CA ASN A 211 5.99 1.33 9.78
C ASN A 211 6.08 2.87 9.66
N LEU A 212 5.03 3.56 10.10
CA LEU A 212 4.92 5.02 9.96
C LEU A 212 5.87 5.79 10.88
N GLU A 213 6.16 5.23 12.05
CA GLU A 213 7.06 5.81 13.05
C GLU A 213 8.50 5.89 12.53
N SER A 214 9.01 4.80 11.96
CA SER A 214 10.35 4.76 11.35
C SER A 214 10.47 5.71 10.14
N LEU A 215 9.39 5.88 9.36
CA LEU A 215 9.35 6.88 8.30
C LEU A 215 9.44 8.32 8.84
N ILE A 216 8.71 8.62 9.91
CA ILE A 216 8.75 9.93 10.58
C ILE A 216 10.15 10.21 11.15
N GLN A 217 10.77 9.21 11.77
CA GLN A 217 12.13 9.32 12.29
C GLN A 217 13.14 9.58 11.17
N SER A 218 13.04 8.87 10.05
CA SER A 218 13.88 9.10 8.85
C SER A 218 13.74 10.53 8.34
N TYR A 219 12.51 11.05 8.24
CA TYR A 219 12.25 12.44 7.88
C TYR A 219 12.85 13.44 8.86
N ASN A 220 12.67 13.23 10.16
CA ASN A 220 13.19 14.13 11.19
C ASN A 220 14.72 14.17 11.19
N ASN A 221 15.37 13.02 11.07
CA ASN A 221 16.83 12.91 10.99
C ASN A 221 17.35 13.70 9.78
N PHE A 222 16.75 13.49 8.61
CA PHE A 222 17.09 14.23 7.40
C PHE A 222 16.85 15.73 7.55
N SER A 223 15.66 16.13 8.03
CA SER A 223 15.31 17.54 8.20
C SER A 223 16.27 18.25 9.15
N ASN A 224 16.66 17.60 10.26
CA ASN A 224 17.58 18.18 11.24
C ASN A 224 19.00 18.31 10.68
N LEU A 225 19.49 17.30 9.94
CA LEU A 225 20.79 17.37 9.28
C LEU A 225 20.82 18.47 8.22
N PHE A 226 19.80 18.52 7.37
CA PHE A 226 19.68 19.53 6.31
C PHE A 226 19.66 20.94 6.90
N LEU A 227 18.91 21.18 7.98
CA LEU A 227 18.87 22.47 8.65
C LEU A 227 20.24 22.85 9.26
N LYS A 228 20.94 21.90 9.90
CA LYS A 228 22.27 22.14 10.48
C LYS A 228 23.32 22.48 9.42
N GLU A 229 23.30 21.79 8.28
CA GLU A 229 24.25 22.04 7.19
C GLU A 229 24.03 23.41 6.55
N ASN A 230 22.77 23.80 6.34
CA ASN A 230 22.47 25.11 5.77
C ASN A 230 22.74 26.26 6.76
N GLN A 231 22.57 26.06 8.07
CA GLN A 231 22.96 27.05 9.08
C GLN A 231 24.48 27.29 9.12
N LYS A 232 25.30 26.25 8.92
CA LYS A 232 26.77 26.40 8.85
C LYS A 232 27.24 27.21 7.65
N CYS A 233 26.47 27.25 6.56
CA CYS A 233 26.80 28.07 5.39
C CYS A 233 26.54 29.57 5.61
N PHE A 234 25.62 29.93 6.51
CA PHE A 234 25.37 31.35 6.83
C PHE A 234 26.39 31.94 7.82
N HIS A 235 27.01 31.12 8.68
CA HIS A 235 28.04 31.58 9.63
C HIS A 235 29.48 31.58 9.08
N LYS A 236 29.66 31.43 7.76
CA LYS A 236 30.97 31.54 7.09
C LYS A 236 31.12 32.81 6.25
N LEU A 237 30.21 33.76 6.42
CA LEU A 237 30.22 35.07 5.73
C LEU A 237 30.47 36.25 6.68
N ASP A 238 30.90 35.99 7.91
CA ASP A 238 31.39 37.02 8.85
C ASP A 238 32.92 36.97 8.93
#